data_AF-A0A7X2L0Y8-F1
#
_entry.id   AF-A0A7X2L0Y8-F1
#
_cell.length_a   1.000
_cell.length_b   1.000
_cell.length_c   1.000
_cell.angle_alpha   90.00
_cell.angle_beta   90.00
_cell.angle_gamma   90.00
#
_symmetry.space_group_name_H-M   'P 1'
#
loop_
_entity.id
_entity.type
_entity.pdbx_description
1 polymer ?
#
loop_
_entity_poly.entity_id
_entity_poly.type
_entity_poly.pdbx_seq_one_letter_code
_entity_poly.pdbx_strand_id
1 'polypeptide(L)' 'MRFETDLLVRQHTSYMSQPENAAEARKFETLVDHMFHYFFKVLGMTEAEARAVIDDFESSFSKVPYEVFCLNN' A
#
# COMPACT_ATOMS: atom_id res chain seq x y z
N MET A 1 7.29 13.08 7.02
CA MET A 1 7.49 11.62 7.08
C MET A 1 6.24 10.88 7.57
N ARG A 2 5.86 10.84 8.87
CA ARG A 2 4.64 10.09 9.29
C ARG A 2 3.32 10.47 8.59
N PHE A 3 3.14 11.75 8.26
CA PHE A 3 1.92 12.23 7.59
C PHE A 3 1.82 11.82 6.12
N GLU A 4 2.96 11.64 5.44
CA GLU A 4 2.98 11.34 4.01
C GLU A 4 2.70 9.86 3.78
N THR A 5 3.27 8.98 4.60
CA THR A 5 3.02 7.54 4.55
C THR A 5 1.57 7.21 4.90
N ASP A 6 0.98 7.84 5.93
CA ASP A 6 -0.44 7.64 6.28
C ASP A 6 -1.37 8.10 5.14
N LEU A 7 -1.04 9.22 4.49
CA LEU A 7 -1.80 9.71 3.34
C LEU A 7 -1.74 8.72 2.16
N LEU A 8 -0.55 8.22 1.83
CA LEU A 8 -0.34 7.28 0.74
C LEU A 8 -1.03 5.93 0.98
N VAL A 9 -1.04 5.46 2.23
CA VAL A 9 -1.77 4.26 2.63
C VAL A 9 -3.28 4.48 2.52
N ARG A 10 -3.81 5.62 2.98
CA ARG A 10 -5.24 5.94 2.82
C ARG A 10 -5.65 6.04 1.35
N GLN A 11 -4.80 6.62 0.51
CA GLN A 11 -5.02 6.68 -0.93
C GLN A 11 -5.06 5.28 -1.55
N HIS A 12 -4.13 4.40 -1.14
CA HIS A 12 -4.11 3.01 -1.55
C HIS A 12 -5.36 2.24 -1.11
N THR A 13 -5.79 2.38 0.15
CA THR A 13 -7.02 1.76 0.66
C THR A 13 -8.27 2.29 -0.07
N SER A 14 -8.31 3.58 -0.37
CA SER A 14 -9.41 4.18 -1.14
C SER A 14 -9.39 3.79 -2.63
N TYR A 15 -8.23 3.47 -3.19
CA TYR A 15 -8.12 2.90 -4.53
C TYR A 15 -8.65 1.46 -4.55
N MET A 16 -8.35 0.70 -3.49
CA MET A 16 -8.78 -0.70 -3.32
C MET A 16 -10.25 -0.88 -2.97
N SER A 17 -10.90 0.14 -2.41
CA SER A 17 -12.35 0.09 -2.14
C SER A 17 -13.19 0.16 -3.42
N GLN A 18 -12.59 0.48 -4.57
CA GLN A 18 -13.24 0.45 -5.87
C GLN A 18 -13.33 -0.99 -6.39
N PRO A 19 -14.53 -1.49 -6.75
CA PRO A 19 -14.74 -2.88 -7.20
C PRO A 19 -13.86 -3.32 -8.39
N GLU A 20 -13.54 -2.40 -9.28
CA GLU A 20 -12.68 -2.60 -10.46
C GLU A 20 -11.22 -2.92 -10.09
N ASN A 21 -10.75 -2.41 -8.95
CA ASN A 21 -9.36 -2.55 -8.49
C ASN A 21 -9.22 -3.64 -7.42
N ALA A 22 -10.32 -4.04 -6.79
CA ALA A 22 -10.34 -5.09 -5.76
C ALA A 22 -9.77 -6.44 -6.26
N ALA A 23 -9.95 -6.74 -7.56
CA ALA A 23 -9.40 -7.94 -8.19
C ALA A 23 -7.89 -7.84 -8.48
N GLU A 24 -7.32 -6.63 -8.51
CA GLU A 24 -5.91 -6.38 -8.79
C GLU A 24 -5.02 -6.79 -7.62
N ALA A 25 -5.40 -6.48 -6.37
CA ALA A 25 -4.62 -6.88 -5.20
C ALA A 25 -4.43 -8.39 -5.08
N ARG A 26 -5.35 -9.20 -5.59
CA ARG A 26 -5.23 -10.67 -5.59
C ARG A 26 -4.14 -11.20 -6.52
N LYS A 27 -3.59 -10.35 -7.40
CA LYS A 27 -2.48 -10.70 -8.30
C LYS A 27 -1.11 -10.56 -7.63
N PHE A 28 -1.06 -9.99 -6.43
CA PHE A 28 0.16 -9.74 -5.68
C PHE A 28 0.24 -10.69 -4.47
N GLU A 29 1.44 -11.17 -4.19
CA GLU A 29 1.70 -12.11 -3.09
C GLU A 29 1.58 -11.44 -1.73
N THR A 30 1.96 -10.15 -1.64
CA THR A 30 1.85 -9.37 -0.41
C THR A 30 1.23 -7.98 -0.64
N LEU A 31 0.71 -7.37 0.43
CA LEU A 31 0.26 -5.97 0.42
C LEU A 31 1.39 -5.03 -0.02
N VAL A 32 2.60 -5.33 0.42
CA VAL A 32 3.80 -4.54 0.15
C VAL A 32 4.12 -4.56 -1.34
N ASP A 33 4.04 -5.73 -2.00
CA ASP A 33 4.23 -5.84 -3.45
C ASP A 33 3.18 -5.04 -4.22
N HIS A 34 1.93 -5.04 -3.74
CA HIS A 34 0.87 -4.27 -4.36
C HIS A 34 1.03 -2.75 -4.13
N MET A 35 1.44 -2.33 -2.92
CA MET A 35 1.75 -0.92 -2.63
C MET A 35 2.91 -0.44 -3.49
N PHE A 36 3.95 -1.27 -3.67
CA PHE A 36 5.07 -0.96 -4.55
C PHE A 36 4.62 -0.79 -6.00
N HIS A 37 3.77 -1.70 -6.48
CA HIS A 37 3.16 -1.58 -7.80
C HIS A 37 2.36 -0.27 -7.95
N TYR A 38 1.52 0.05 -6.97
CA TYR A 38 0.71 1.28 -6.97
C TYR A 38 1.59 2.54 -6.98
N PHE A 39 2.61 2.61 -6.13
CA PHE A 39 3.53 3.76 -6.09
C PHE A 39 4.28 3.93 -7.41
N PHE A 40 4.72 2.83 -8.01
CA PHE A 40 5.46 2.88 -9.27
C PHE A 40 4.56 3.17 -10.48
N LYS A 41 3.42 2.48 -10.61
CA LYS A 41 2.57 2.52 -11.80
C LYS A 41 1.47 3.57 -11.76
N VAL A 42 0.90 3.83 -10.59
CA VAL A 42 -0.22 4.76 -10.44
C VAL A 42 0.27 6.14 -10.04
N LEU A 43 1.21 6.22 -9.09
CA LEU A 43 1.77 7.51 -8.64
C LEU A 43 3.01 7.96 -9.43
N GLY A 44 3.59 7.08 -10.26
CA GLY A 44 4.75 7.40 -11.09
C GLY A 44 6.03 7.64 -10.30
N MET A 45 6.13 7.11 -9.07
CA MET A 45 7.32 7.22 -8.24
C MET A 45 8.49 6.41 -8.83
N THR A 46 9.71 6.88 -8.57
CA THR A 46 10.90 6.08 -8.84
C THR A 46 10.98 4.89 -7.89
N GLU A 47 11.77 3.88 -8.27
CA GLU A 47 11.96 2.69 -7.43
C GLU A 47 12.49 3.05 -6.03
N ALA A 48 13.42 4.00 -5.96
CA ALA A 48 14.02 4.44 -4.71
C ALA A 48 13.02 5.14 -3.78
N GLU A 49 12.14 5.99 -4.35
CA GLU A 49 11.08 6.67 -3.59
C GLU A 49 10.03 5.68 -3.07
N ALA A 50 9.58 4.77 -3.93
CA ALA A 50 8.61 3.75 -3.55
C ALA A 50 9.17 2.82 -2.45
N ARG A 51 10.46 2.44 -2.55
CA ARG A 51 11.13 1.63 -1.52
C ARG A 51 11.22 2.38 -0.20
N ALA A 52 11.60 3.66 -0.21
CA ALA A 52 11.68 4.47 1.01
C ALA A 52 10.32 4.61 1.73
N VAL A 53 9.23 4.76 0.97
CA VAL A 53 7.86 4.81 1.54
C VAL A 53 7.47 3.47 2.15
N ILE A 54 7.82 2.35 1.49
CA ILE A 54 7.56 1.01 2.01
C ILE A 54 8.37 0.74 3.27
N ASP A 55 9.65 1.09 3.30
CA ASP A 55 10.50 0.88 4.48
C ASP A 55 9.96 1.69 5.68
N ASP A 56 9.49 2.93 5.46
CA ASP A 56 8.83 3.74 6.48
C ASP A 56 7.50 3.11 6.94
N PHE A 57 6.72 2.58 5.99
CA PHE A 57 5.47 1.86 6.27
C PHE A 57 5.69 0.58 7.08
N GLU A 58 6.62 -0.30 6.69
CA GLU A 58 6.95 -1.54 7.39
C GLU A 58 7.48 -1.25 8.80
N SER A 59 8.32 -0.22 8.96
CA SER A 59 8.78 0.22 10.29
C SER A 59 7.61 0.67 11.20
N SER A 60 6.55 1.18 10.58
CA SER A 60 5.33 1.63 11.27
C SER A 60 4.32 0.50 11.51
N PHE A 61 4.30 -0.53 10.65
CA PHE A 61 3.32 -1.62 10.63
C PHE A 61 3.84 -2.99 11.07
N SER A 62 5.11 -3.13 11.46
CA SER A 62 5.75 -4.39 11.89
C SER A 62 5.08 -5.14 13.08
N LYS A 63 3.87 -4.76 13.47
CA LYS A 63 3.06 -5.35 14.54
C LYS A 63 1.60 -5.67 14.13
N VAL A 64 1.17 -5.45 12.89
CA VAL A 64 -0.24 -5.65 12.50
C VAL A 64 -0.36 -6.70 11.38
N PRO A 65 -0.99 -7.87 11.64
CA PRO A 65 -1.22 -8.89 10.63
C PRO A 65 -2.12 -8.42 9.48
N TYR A 66 -1.84 -8.86 8.26
CA TYR A 66 -2.58 -8.54 7.03
C TYR A 66 -4.10 -8.75 7.13
N GLU A 67 -4.52 -9.80 7.84
CA GLU A 67 -5.93 -10.13 8.07
C GLU A 67 -6.70 -9.02 8.83
N VAL A 68 -6.02 -8.25 9.67
CA VAL A 68 -6.62 -7.13 10.42
C VAL A 68 -6.86 -5.91 9.53
N PHE A 69 -6.06 -5.74 8.47
CA PHE A 69 -6.17 -4.60 7.55
C PHE A 69 -7.37 -4.74 6.60
N CYS A 70 -7.68 -5.96 6.17
CA CYS A 70 -8.78 -6.23 5.23
C CYS A 70 -10.16 -6.39 5.89
N LEU A 71 -10.25 -6.64 7.20
CA LEU A 71 -11.51 -6.94 7.89
C LEU A 71 -12.21 -5.74 8.57
N ASN A 72 -11.65 -4.53 8.49
CA ASN A 72 -12.23 -3.32 9.10
C ASN A 72 -12.81 -2.30 8.09
N ASN A 73 -13.08 -2.70 6.84
CA ASN A 73 -13.87 -1.92 5.88
C ASN A 73 -15.08 -2.71 5.39
#